data_AF-A0A9Y2E6Q8-F1
#
_entry.id   AF-A0A9Y2E6Q8-F1
#
_cell.length_a   1.000
_cell.length_b   1.000
_cell.length_c   1.000
_cell.angle_alpha   90.00
_cell.angle_beta   90.00
_cell.angle_gamma   90.00
#
_symmetry.space_group_name_H-M   'P 1'
#
loop_
_entity.id
_entity.type
_entity.pdbx_description
1 polymer ?
#
loop_
_entity_poly.entity_id
_entity_poly.type
_entity_poly.pdbx_seq_one_letter_code
_entity_poly.pdbx_strand_id
1 'polypeptide(L)'
;MDNAPLHPRRFVRNLLSLRYREVTMTAATGTVVALSIVLFPGVDNVLAGIDGGVSAGTLLVLLLVATLSGVVKGVVGFGASLLATPIFAIIIDPTVAVIVLAVMPWMMNIFQIGETRTGLAYVREDWPLVVLAIVGTVLGLYLLASIELGAAVPFLIGVLLVAYVGYEILTGFVTIDGIDHPVVSSVVGFSHGFLIAVSNMGPVHPAYLHTIERDIERYVGGLSIVLAIILSLRLVMMYPLGLLTPYRLWLGSAIATASIGGLLLGTVLRRLGLDQSLFDRAVIVLLCVLGLNLLRQTAPDVVL
;
A
#
# COMPACT_ATOMS: atom_id res chain seq x y z
N MET A 1 21.31 14.11 3.24
CA MET A 1 21.72 13.87 1.84
C MET A 1 21.74 15.19 1.10
N ASP A 2 22.68 15.38 0.17
CA ASP A 2 22.58 16.40 -0.86
C ASP A 2 21.22 16.26 -1.57
N ASN A 3 20.32 17.21 -1.30
CA ASN A 3 19.04 17.40 -1.98
C ASN A 3 19.25 17.91 -3.41
N ALA A 4 20.25 17.39 -4.11
CA ALA A 4 20.53 17.75 -5.48
C ALA A 4 19.42 17.21 -6.39
N PRO A 5 18.92 18.00 -7.35
CA PRO A 5 17.77 17.66 -8.16
C PRO A 5 17.95 16.30 -8.85
N LEU A 6 16.82 15.62 -9.14
CA LEU A 6 16.75 14.54 -10.12
C LEU A 6 17.15 15.15 -11.47
N HIS A 7 18.45 15.31 -11.72
CA HIS A 7 18.94 15.62 -13.05
C HIS A 7 18.66 14.39 -13.90
N PRO A 8 17.76 14.47 -14.90
CA PRO A 8 17.38 13.30 -15.69
C PRO A 8 18.60 12.60 -16.29
N ARG A 9 19.61 13.40 -16.69
CA ARG A 9 20.90 12.91 -17.18
C ARG A 9 21.68 12.08 -16.14
N ARG A 10 21.67 12.48 -14.86
CA ARG A 10 22.34 11.75 -13.78
C ARG A 10 21.61 10.43 -13.48
N PHE A 11 20.28 10.46 -13.46
CA PHE A 11 19.46 9.27 -13.30
C PHE A 11 19.72 8.25 -14.41
N VAL A 12 19.65 8.68 -15.68
CA VAL A 12 19.92 7.80 -16.84
C VAL A 12 21.34 7.23 -16.79
N ARG A 13 22.36 8.04 -16.48
CA ARG A 13 23.73 7.55 -16.34
C ARG A 13 23.88 6.53 -15.20
N ASN A 14 23.22 6.76 -14.08
CA ASN A 14 23.23 5.84 -12.94
C ASN A 14 22.51 4.53 -13.27
N LEU A 15 21.39 4.60 -13.99
CA LEU A 15 20.67 3.43 -14.50
C LEU A 15 21.53 2.61 -15.48
N LEU A 16 22.19 3.27 -16.44
CA LEU A 16 23.11 2.62 -17.38
C LEU A 16 24.35 2.01 -16.70
N SER A 17 24.75 2.55 -15.55
CA SER A 17 25.84 1.99 -14.72
C SER A 17 25.34 1.01 -13.66
N LEU A 18 24.10 0.52 -13.79
CA LEU A 18 23.48 -0.49 -12.92
C LEU A 18 23.53 -0.13 -11.43
N ARG A 19 23.38 1.15 -11.10
CA ARG A 19 23.30 1.60 -9.71
C ARG A 19 22.02 1.06 -9.07
N TYR A 20 22.17 0.43 -7.91
CA TYR A 20 21.10 -0.25 -7.18
C TYR A 20 19.80 0.57 -7.08
N ARG A 21 19.90 1.85 -6.71
CA ARG A 21 18.75 2.75 -6.55
C ARG A 21 17.95 2.90 -7.84
N GLU A 22 18.59 3.35 -8.91
CA GLU A 22 17.92 3.59 -10.19
C GLU A 22 17.42 2.30 -10.83
N VAL A 23 18.18 1.21 -10.74
CA VAL A 23 17.74 -0.11 -11.24
C VAL A 23 16.49 -0.57 -10.51
N THR A 24 16.45 -0.49 -9.18
CA THR A 24 15.31 -0.94 -8.38
C THR A 24 14.05 -0.10 -8.69
N MET A 25 14.20 1.22 -8.78
CA MET A 25 13.10 2.13 -9.12
C MET A 25 12.54 1.90 -10.53
N THR A 26 13.43 1.75 -11.51
CA THR A 26 13.04 1.50 -12.90
C THR A 26 12.46 0.10 -13.08
N ALA A 27 12.98 -0.91 -12.38
CA ALA A 27 12.40 -2.25 -12.41
C ALA A 27 10.97 -2.25 -11.83
N ALA A 28 10.75 -1.59 -10.69
CA ALA A 28 9.43 -1.52 -10.06
C ALA A 28 8.38 -0.86 -10.98
N THR A 29 8.70 0.34 -11.47
CA THR A 29 7.79 1.12 -12.33
C THR A 29 7.64 0.49 -13.72
N GLY A 30 8.75 0.03 -14.31
CA GLY A 30 8.77 -0.65 -15.59
C GLY A 30 7.96 -1.95 -15.59
N THR A 31 7.97 -2.71 -14.50
CA THR A 31 7.19 -3.95 -14.38
C THR A 31 5.68 -3.68 -14.47
N VAL A 32 5.16 -2.73 -13.68
CA VAL A 32 3.71 -2.44 -13.73
C VAL A 32 3.28 -1.79 -15.04
N VAL A 33 4.13 -0.95 -15.63
CA VAL A 33 3.86 -0.36 -16.96
C VAL A 33 3.80 -1.47 -18.01
N ALA A 34 4.82 -2.35 -18.05
CA ALA A 34 4.85 -3.46 -18.99
C ALA A 34 3.65 -4.39 -18.83
N LEU A 35 3.28 -4.77 -17.59
CA LEU A 35 2.12 -5.61 -17.33
C LEU A 35 0.81 -4.94 -17.76
N SER A 36 0.66 -3.62 -17.55
CA SER A 36 -0.53 -2.89 -18.00
C SER A 36 -0.71 -2.84 -19.53
N ILE A 37 0.39 -2.98 -20.28
CA ILE A 37 0.39 -3.01 -21.75
C ILE A 37 0.22 -4.45 -22.25
N VAL A 38 1.03 -5.38 -21.74
CA VAL A 38 1.09 -6.78 -22.21
C VAL A 38 -0.19 -7.53 -21.90
N LEU A 39 -0.78 -7.28 -20.72
CA LEU A 39 -2.02 -7.93 -20.30
C LEU A 39 -3.27 -7.11 -20.65
N PHE A 40 -3.15 -6.11 -21.54
CA PHE A 40 -4.28 -5.30 -21.95
C PHE A 40 -5.39 -6.20 -22.51
N PRO A 41 -6.61 -6.18 -21.94
CA PRO A 41 -7.65 -7.14 -22.29
C PRO A 41 -8.30 -6.85 -23.66
N GLY A 42 -7.94 -5.76 -24.32
CA GLY A 42 -8.63 -5.24 -25.50
C GLY A 42 -9.76 -4.29 -25.11
N VAL A 43 -10.04 -3.29 -25.96
CA VAL A 43 -10.99 -2.20 -25.67
C VAL A 43 -12.37 -2.74 -25.27
N ASP A 44 -12.84 -3.79 -25.95
CA ASP A 44 -14.16 -4.38 -25.72
C ASP A 44 -14.26 -5.10 -24.36
N ASN A 45 -13.14 -5.58 -23.82
CA ASN A 45 -13.09 -6.36 -22.58
C ASN A 45 -12.61 -5.54 -21.37
N VAL A 46 -12.16 -4.30 -21.56
CA VAL A 46 -11.74 -3.39 -20.48
C VAL A 46 -12.85 -3.21 -19.44
N LEU A 47 -14.11 -3.18 -19.88
CA LEU A 47 -15.27 -2.97 -19.00
C LEU A 47 -15.96 -4.28 -18.58
N ALA A 48 -15.61 -5.40 -19.23
CA ALA A 48 -16.27 -6.69 -19.02
C ALA A 48 -15.69 -7.50 -17.84
N GLY A 49 -14.46 -7.18 -17.39
CA GLY A 49 -13.72 -8.05 -16.46
C GLY A 49 -13.89 -7.75 -14.96
N ILE A 50 -14.59 -6.69 -14.57
CA ILE A 50 -15.02 -6.51 -13.17
C ILE A 50 -16.45 -7.03 -13.09
N ASP A 51 -16.67 -8.05 -12.26
CA ASP A 51 -17.98 -8.64 -12.00
C ASP A 51 -19.00 -7.51 -11.72
N GLY A 52 -19.95 -7.26 -12.64
CA GLY A 52 -21.07 -6.34 -12.41
C GLY A 52 -21.12 -5.01 -13.18
N GLY A 53 -20.48 -4.84 -14.33
CA GLY A 53 -20.81 -3.73 -15.25
C GLY A 53 -20.16 -2.38 -14.89
N VAL A 54 -18.84 -2.35 -14.89
CA VAL A 54 -18.07 -1.12 -14.67
C VAL A 54 -18.14 -0.23 -15.91
N SER A 55 -18.62 1.00 -15.73
CA SER A 55 -18.61 2.02 -16.79
C SER A 55 -17.19 2.58 -17.01
N ALA A 56 -16.92 3.16 -18.18
CA ALA A 56 -15.67 3.90 -18.41
C ALA A 56 -15.43 4.99 -17.35
N GLY A 57 -16.50 5.59 -16.82
CA GLY A 57 -16.44 6.57 -15.74
C GLY A 57 -15.90 5.96 -14.44
N THR A 58 -16.31 4.75 -14.09
CA THR A 58 -15.83 4.05 -12.90
C THR A 58 -14.34 3.77 -12.98
N LEU A 59 -13.84 3.27 -14.12
CA LEU A 59 -12.40 3.06 -14.32
C LEU A 59 -11.62 4.38 -14.17
N LEU A 60 -12.10 5.47 -14.76
CA LEU A 60 -11.48 6.79 -14.62
C LEU A 60 -11.41 7.21 -13.15
N VAL A 61 -12.48 7.02 -12.37
CA VAL A 61 -12.49 7.32 -10.93
C VAL A 61 -11.44 6.48 -10.20
N LEU A 62 -11.32 5.18 -10.48
CA LEU A 62 -10.30 4.33 -9.85
C LEU A 62 -8.88 4.83 -10.14
N LEU A 63 -8.58 5.21 -11.39
CA LEU A 63 -7.28 5.75 -11.78
C LEU A 63 -6.99 7.11 -11.11
N LEU A 64 -8.00 7.97 -10.98
CA LEU A 64 -7.88 9.25 -10.28
C LEU A 64 -7.63 9.05 -8.78
N VAL A 65 -8.34 8.12 -8.13
CA VAL A 65 -8.13 7.76 -6.73
C VAL A 65 -6.74 7.18 -6.52
N ALA A 66 -6.26 6.33 -7.43
CA ALA A 66 -4.90 5.79 -7.39
C ALA A 66 -3.84 6.89 -7.51
N THR A 67 -4.09 7.86 -8.41
CA THR A 67 -3.22 9.05 -8.57
C THR A 67 -3.21 9.89 -7.29
N LEU A 68 -4.37 10.19 -6.70
CA LEU A 68 -4.46 10.93 -5.45
C LEU A 68 -3.77 10.19 -4.28
N SER A 69 -3.93 8.87 -4.21
CA SER A 69 -3.25 8.01 -3.24
C SER A 69 -1.74 8.05 -3.42
N GLY A 70 -1.27 8.10 -4.68
CA GLY A 70 0.12 8.36 -5.02
C GLY A 70 0.59 9.71 -4.49
N VAL A 71 -0.19 10.79 -4.65
CA VAL A 71 0.15 12.12 -4.11
C VAL A 71 0.30 12.05 -2.59
N VAL A 72 -0.65 11.43 -1.88
CA VAL A 72 -0.57 11.25 -0.42
C VAL A 72 0.73 10.54 -0.04
N LYS A 73 1.07 9.44 -0.70
CA LYS A 73 2.35 8.75 -0.44
C LYS A 73 3.57 9.61 -0.80
N GLY A 74 3.53 10.37 -1.88
CA GLY A 74 4.64 11.23 -2.28
C GLY A 74 4.91 12.36 -1.29
N VAL A 75 3.86 12.86 -0.61
CA VAL A 75 3.96 13.89 0.43
C VAL A 75 4.35 13.27 1.78
N VAL A 76 3.66 12.21 2.22
CA VAL A 76 3.75 11.66 3.57
C VAL A 76 4.79 10.54 3.70
N GLY A 77 5.06 9.79 2.63
CA GLY A 77 5.94 8.61 2.61
C GLY A 77 5.23 7.28 2.88
N PHE A 78 4.02 7.31 3.44
CA PHE A 78 3.16 6.14 3.61
C PHE A 78 1.69 6.50 3.34
N GLY A 79 0.77 5.55 3.55
CA GLY A 79 -0.66 5.87 3.58
C GLY A 79 -1.41 5.80 2.24
N ALA A 80 -0.75 5.51 1.11
CA ALA A 80 -1.45 5.30 -0.17
C ALA A 80 -2.60 4.29 -0.05
N SER A 81 -2.36 3.14 0.60
CA SER A 81 -3.41 2.13 0.81
C SER A 81 -4.46 2.56 1.84
N LEU A 82 -4.13 3.45 2.79
CA LEU A 82 -5.12 3.99 3.73
C LEU A 82 -6.16 4.84 3.00
N LEU A 83 -5.76 5.49 1.90
CA LEU A 83 -6.67 6.25 1.05
C LEU A 83 -7.37 5.36 -0.01
N ALA A 84 -6.59 4.58 -0.77
CA ALA A 84 -7.10 3.85 -1.93
C ALA A 84 -8.09 2.74 -1.54
N THR A 85 -7.72 1.90 -0.57
CA THR A 85 -8.49 0.71 -0.21
C THR A 85 -9.95 1.03 0.18
N PRO A 86 -10.24 1.93 1.12
CA PRO A 86 -11.64 2.21 1.49
C PRO A 86 -12.45 2.79 0.33
N ILE A 87 -11.85 3.67 -0.48
CA ILE A 87 -12.55 4.27 -1.62
C ILE A 87 -12.87 3.20 -2.67
N PHE A 88 -11.92 2.31 -2.96
CA PHE A 88 -12.14 1.21 -3.89
C PHE A 88 -13.21 0.24 -3.37
N ALA A 89 -13.20 -0.10 -2.09
CA ALA A 89 -14.18 -0.99 -1.47
C ALA A 89 -15.62 -0.42 -1.48
N ILE A 90 -15.79 0.89 -1.69
CA ILE A 90 -17.10 1.53 -1.89
C ILE A 90 -17.54 1.46 -3.36
N ILE A 91 -16.59 1.45 -4.30
CA ILE A 91 -16.87 1.60 -5.74
C ILE A 91 -17.00 0.25 -6.44
N ILE A 92 -16.21 -0.73 -6.05
CA ILE A 92 -16.18 -2.08 -6.61
C ILE A 92 -16.26 -3.11 -5.48
N ASP A 93 -16.44 -4.39 -5.85
CA ASP A 93 -16.40 -5.48 -4.87
C ASP A 93 -15.16 -5.38 -3.95
N PRO A 94 -15.35 -5.39 -2.61
CA PRO A 94 -14.25 -5.21 -1.66
C PRO A 94 -13.14 -6.26 -1.79
N THR A 95 -13.50 -7.50 -2.14
CA THR A 95 -12.51 -8.57 -2.33
C THR A 95 -11.68 -8.28 -3.58
N VAL A 96 -12.33 -7.90 -4.70
CA VAL A 96 -11.64 -7.45 -5.92
C VAL A 96 -10.76 -6.24 -5.65
N ALA A 97 -11.24 -5.24 -4.91
CA ALA A 97 -10.45 -4.07 -4.50
C ALA A 97 -9.17 -4.48 -3.77
N VAL A 98 -9.29 -5.33 -2.74
CA VAL A 98 -8.17 -5.84 -1.96
C VAL A 98 -7.17 -6.60 -2.83
N ILE A 99 -7.64 -7.39 -3.81
CA ILE A 99 -6.82 -8.14 -4.76
C ILE A 99 -6.03 -7.20 -5.68
N VAL A 100 -6.71 -6.33 -6.43
CA VAL A 100 -6.08 -5.51 -7.48
C VAL A 100 -5.17 -4.44 -6.89
N LEU A 101 -5.53 -3.91 -5.71
CA LEU A 101 -4.72 -2.94 -4.99
C LEU A 101 -3.48 -3.55 -4.34
N ALA A 102 -3.18 -4.84 -4.47
CA ALA A 102 -1.91 -5.39 -4.01
C ALA A 102 -0.72 -4.92 -4.87
N VAL A 103 -0.95 -4.67 -6.18
CA VAL A 103 0.10 -4.32 -7.15
C VAL A 103 0.64 -2.91 -6.94
N MET A 104 -0.24 -1.94 -6.65
CA MET A 104 0.14 -0.54 -6.41
C MET A 104 1.11 -0.36 -5.22
N PRO A 105 0.80 -0.77 -3.98
CA PRO A 105 1.70 -0.68 -2.84
C PRO A 105 2.91 -1.58 -3.02
N TRP A 106 2.81 -2.72 -3.74
CA TRP A 106 3.97 -3.53 -4.07
C TRP A 106 4.99 -2.69 -4.86
N MET A 107 4.56 -2.10 -5.98
CA MET A 107 5.41 -1.26 -6.81
C MET A 107 5.99 -0.07 -6.03
N MET A 108 5.14 0.62 -5.27
CA MET A 108 5.55 1.79 -4.50
C MET A 108 6.58 1.45 -3.41
N ASN A 109 6.49 0.27 -2.77
CA ASN A 109 7.43 -0.12 -1.74
C ASN A 109 8.74 -0.66 -2.34
N ILE A 110 8.71 -1.36 -3.48
CA ILE A 110 9.94 -1.68 -4.22
C ILE A 110 10.66 -0.39 -4.67
N PHE A 111 9.91 0.59 -5.17
CA PHE A 111 10.45 1.90 -5.52
C PHE A 111 11.16 2.57 -4.32
N GLN A 112 10.51 2.61 -3.15
CA GLN A 112 11.08 3.21 -1.94
C GLN A 112 12.29 2.46 -1.38
N ILE A 113 12.37 1.13 -1.54
CA ILE A 113 13.56 0.38 -1.13
C ILE A 113 14.81 0.93 -1.84
N GLY A 114 14.72 1.22 -3.14
CA GLY A 114 15.82 1.83 -3.89
C GLY A 114 16.23 3.21 -3.36
N GLU A 115 15.34 3.88 -2.64
CA GLU A 115 15.53 5.21 -2.06
C GLU A 115 16.28 5.18 -0.71
N THR A 116 16.41 3.99 -0.11
CA THR A 116 17.03 3.77 1.20
C THR A 116 18.21 2.80 1.11
N ARG A 117 19.12 2.84 2.08
CA ARG A 117 20.22 1.87 2.20
C ARG A 117 19.99 0.79 3.25
N THR A 118 18.83 0.82 3.91
CA THR A 118 18.43 -0.09 4.98
C THR A 118 18.43 -1.54 4.51
N GLY A 119 17.79 -1.80 3.36
CA GLY A 119 17.91 -3.05 2.61
C GLY A 119 17.78 -4.33 3.45
N LEU A 120 18.67 -5.28 3.17
CA LEU A 120 18.73 -6.59 3.83
C LEU A 120 19.23 -6.54 5.28
N ALA A 121 19.84 -5.44 5.72
CA ALA A 121 20.28 -5.30 7.11
C ALA A 121 19.08 -5.32 8.06
N TYR A 122 18.01 -4.59 7.71
CA TYR A 122 16.74 -4.62 8.45
C TYR A 122 16.15 -6.03 8.56
N VAL A 123 16.16 -6.78 7.47
CA VAL A 123 15.64 -8.17 7.47
C VAL A 123 16.42 -9.07 8.42
N ARG A 124 17.72 -8.82 8.60
CA ARG A 124 18.57 -9.59 9.51
C ARG A 124 18.35 -9.19 10.97
N GLU A 125 18.21 -7.90 11.23
CA GLU A 125 18.03 -7.33 12.57
C GLU A 125 16.61 -7.59 13.11
N ASP A 126 15.59 -7.39 12.27
CA ASP A 126 14.17 -7.51 12.61
C ASP A 126 13.53 -8.79 12.04
N TRP A 127 14.33 -9.87 11.90
CA TRP A 127 13.87 -11.13 11.31
C TRP A 127 12.61 -11.74 11.96
N PRO A 128 12.36 -11.63 13.29
CA PRO A 128 11.14 -12.19 13.88
C PRO A 128 9.88 -11.50 13.33
N LEU A 129 9.92 -10.17 13.15
CA LEU A 129 8.83 -9.41 12.54
C LEU A 129 8.59 -9.87 11.11
N VAL A 130 9.64 -10.00 10.32
CA VAL A 130 9.55 -10.41 8.91
C VAL A 130 8.94 -11.80 8.78
N VAL A 131 9.42 -12.77 9.56
CA VAL A 131 8.92 -14.16 9.52
C VAL A 131 7.47 -14.21 9.94
N LEU A 132 7.09 -13.54 11.03
CA LEU A 132 5.70 -13.55 11.47
C LEU A 132 4.79 -12.76 10.52
N ALA A 133 5.28 -11.71 9.85
CA ALA A 133 4.53 -11.04 8.79
C ALA A 133 4.27 -11.97 7.60
N ILE A 134 5.25 -12.78 7.20
CA ILE A 134 5.05 -13.82 6.18
C ILE A 134 3.96 -14.80 6.63
N VAL A 135 4.04 -15.33 7.86
CA VAL A 135 3.05 -16.27 8.40
C VAL A 135 1.66 -15.64 8.42
N GLY A 136 1.53 -14.41 8.94
CA GLY A 136 0.28 -13.67 8.96
C GLY A 136 -0.30 -13.47 7.56
N THR A 137 0.54 -13.12 6.58
CA THR A 137 0.12 -12.96 5.18
C THR A 137 -0.37 -14.26 4.57
N VAL A 138 0.31 -15.38 4.81
CA VAL A 138 -0.13 -16.70 4.32
C VAL A 138 -1.50 -17.04 4.90
N LEU A 139 -1.67 -16.93 6.21
CA LEU A 139 -2.94 -17.26 6.88
C LEU A 139 -4.08 -16.32 6.46
N GLY A 140 -3.81 -15.02 6.39
CA GLY A 140 -4.79 -14.03 5.96
C GLY A 140 -5.21 -14.21 4.50
N LEU A 141 -4.27 -14.60 3.63
CA LEU A 141 -4.58 -14.88 2.23
C LEU A 141 -5.39 -16.17 2.06
N TYR A 142 -5.08 -17.22 2.82
CA TYR A 142 -5.91 -18.43 2.84
C TYR A 142 -7.32 -18.14 3.35
N LEU A 143 -7.47 -17.30 4.39
CA LEU A 143 -8.78 -16.85 4.87
C LEU A 143 -9.55 -16.12 3.75
N LEU A 144 -8.90 -15.17 3.08
CA LEU A 144 -9.48 -14.42 1.96
C LEU A 144 -9.88 -15.34 0.78
N ALA A 145 -9.13 -16.42 0.55
CA ALA A 145 -9.39 -17.36 -0.54
C ALA A 145 -10.45 -18.42 -0.21
N SER A 146 -10.67 -18.72 1.07
CA SER A 146 -11.52 -19.83 1.51
C SER A 146 -12.91 -19.42 1.97
N ILE A 147 -13.09 -18.15 2.35
CA ILE A 147 -14.35 -17.65 2.90
C ILE A 147 -14.80 -16.43 2.08
N GLU A 148 -16.08 -16.42 1.69
CA GLU A 148 -16.74 -15.21 1.19
C GLU A 148 -16.90 -14.24 2.36
N LEU A 149 -15.96 -13.31 2.48
CA LEU A 149 -15.94 -12.36 3.60
C LEU A 149 -16.99 -11.25 3.45
N GLY A 150 -17.55 -11.02 2.26
CA GLY A 150 -18.67 -10.09 2.03
C GLY A 150 -18.49 -8.74 2.73
N ALA A 151 -19.45 -8.36 3.58
CA ALA A 151 -19.44 -7.12 4.35
C ALA A 151 -18.35 -7.06 5.44
N ALA A 152 -17.75 -8.19 5.83
CA ALA A 152 -16.71 -8.24 6.86
C ALA A 152 -15.41 -7.55 6.41
N VAL A 153 -15.05 -7.59 5.12
CA VAL A 153 -13.86 -6.90 4.58
C VAL A 153 -14.00 -5.38 4.70
N PRO A 154 -15.03 -4.72 4.14
CA PRO A 154 -15.21 -3.29 4.27
C PRO A 154 -15.48 -2.85 5.72
N PHE A 155 -16.11 -3.69 6.55
CA PHE A 155 -16.23 -3.45 7.98
C PHE A 155 -14.86 -3.40 8.66
N LEU A 156 -14.01 -4.40 8.44
CA LEU A 156 -12.64 -4.44 8.96
C LEU A 156 -11.82 -3.23 8.49
N ILE A 157 -11.93 -2.84 7.22
CA ILE A 157 -11.30 -1.62 6.68
C ILE A 157 -11.77 -0.39 7.47
N GLY A 158 -13.08 -0.25 7.71
CA GLY A 158 -13.65 0.84 8.50
C GLY A 158 -13.12 0.89 9.93
N VAL A 159 -13.07 -0.26 10.62
CA VAL A 159 -12.51 -0.38 11.98
C VAL A 159 -11.04 0.04 12.00
N LEU A 160 -10.23 -0.46 11.07
CA LEU A 160 -8.80 -0.14 10.99
C LEU A 160 -8.57 1.35 10.73
N LEU A 161 -9.39 1.99 9.90
CA LEU A 161 -9.30 3.43 9.64
C LEU A 161 -9.63 4.26 10.87
N VAL A 162 -10.74 3.98 11.53
CA VAL A 162 -11.15 4.73 12.74
C VAL A 162 -10.13 4.52 13.85
N ALA A 163 -9.63 3.30 14.03
CA ALA A 163 -8.57 3.01 14.99
C ALA A 163 -7.27 3.76 14.67
N TYR A 164 -6.87 3.81 13.40
CA TYR A 164 -5.68 4.56 12.96
C TYR A 164 -5.84 6.07 13.19
N VAL A 165 -6.99 6.64 12.82
CA VAL A 165 -7.30 8.07 13.07
C VAL A 165 -7.29 8.38 14.56
N GLY A 166 -7.89 7.51 15.39
CA GLY A 166 -7.86 7.64 16.84
C GLY A 166 -6.43 7.60 17.39
N TYR A 167 -5.60 6.67 16.90
CA TYR A 167 -4.18 6.60 17.26
C TYR A 167 -3.43 7.88 16.90
N GLU A 168 -3.62 8.40 15.68
CA GLU A 168 -2.93 9.60 15.20
C GLU A 168 -3.31 10.85 16.01
N ILE A 169 -4.59 11.00 16.38
CA ILE A 169 -5.08 12.11 17.22
C ILE A 169 -4.58 11.98 18.66
N LEU A 170 -4.64 10.79 19.26
CA LEU A 170 -4.37 10.58 20.69
C LEU A 170 -2.88 10.53 21.02
N THR A 171 -2.09 9.85 20.19
CA THR A 171 -0.69 9.63 20.51
C THR A 171 0.20 10.75 20.03
N GLY A 172 -0.22 11.53 19.02
CA GLY A 172 0.59 12.63 18.48
C GLY A 172 2.04 12.20 18.21
N PHE A 173 2.25 10.92 17.90
CA PHE A 173 3.56 10.32 17.68
C PHE A 173 4.51 10.27 18.89
N VAL A 174 3.97 10.04 20.10
CA VAL A 174 4.78 9.81 21.30
C VAL A 174 5.50 8.46 21.22
N THR A 175 6.80 8.50 21.45
CA THR A 175 7.66 7.33 21.56
C THR A 175 7.69 6.77 22.96
N ILE A 176 7.73 5.44 23.05
CA ILE A 176 7.77 4.73 24.32
C ILE A 176 9.03 3.88 24.34
N ASP A 177 9.97 4.25 25.20
CA ASP A 177 11.21 3.49 25.39
C ASP A 177 10.88 2.11 26.00
N GLY A 178 11.50 1.04 25.49
CA GLY A 178 11.37 -0.32 26.02
C GLY A 178 10.32 -1.23 25.36
N ILE A 179 9.69 -0.80 24.25
CA ILE A 179 8.76 -1.65 23.46
C ILE A 179 9.51 -2.52 22.41
N ASP A 180 10.82 -2.31 22.25
CA ASP A 180 11.68 -3.10 21.35
C ASP A 180 11.99 -4.50 21.93
N HIS A 181 10.95 -5.33 22.01
CA HIS A 181 11.02 -6.71 22.46
C HIS A 181 10.62 -7.66 21.31
N PRO A 182 11.36 -8.76 21.07
CA PRO A 182 11.10 -9.66 19.95
C PRO A 182 9.66 -10.19 19.86
N VAL A 183 9.00 -10.39 21.01
CA VAL A 183 7.59 -10.81 21.06
C VAL A 183 6.64 -9.73 20.54
N VAL A 184 6.84 -8.47 20.92
CA VAL A 184 5.99 -7.36 20.43
C VAL A 184 6.19 -7.20 18.93
N SER A 185 7.45 -7.19 18.49
CA SER A 185 7.83 -7.12 17.08
C SER A 185 7.22 -8.28 16.26
N SER A 186 7.19 -9.50 16.82
CA SER A 186 6.55 -10.67 16.22
C SER A 186 5.02 -10.54 16.10
N VAL A 187 4.34 -10.06 17.14
CA VAL A 187 2.88 -9.81 17.12
C VAL A 187 2.52 -8.71 16.11
N VAL A 188 3.32 -7.65 16.06
CA VAL A 188 3.19 -6.57 15.07
C VAL A 188 3.38 -7.13 13.66
N GLY A 189 4.42 -7.93 13.44
CA GLY A 189 4.69 -8.60 12.17
C GLY A 189 3.50 -9.43 11.72
N PHE A 190 3.06 -10.37 12.56
CA PHE A 190 1.89 -11.22 12.28
C PHE A 190 0.65 -10.40 11.93
N SER A 191 0.29 -9.46 12.79
CA SER A 191 -0.90 -8.62 12.61
C SER A 191 -0.81 -7.80 11.33
N HIS A 192 0.35 -7.22 11.05
CA HIS A 192 0.59 -6.47 9.83
C HIS A 192 0.43 -7.34 8.58
N GLY A 193 1.07 -8.50 8.55
CA GLY A 193 0.98 -9.44 7.44
C GLY A 193 -0.44 -9.92 7.19
N PHE A 194 -1.15 -10.28 8.26
CA PHE A 194 -2.54 -10.74 8.22
C PHE A 194 -3.50 -9.66 7.73
N LEU A 195 -3.44 -8.46 8.30
CA LEU A 195 -4.30 -7.35 7.91
C LEU A 195 -4.02 -6.90 6.47
N ILE A 196 -2.75 -6.81 6.05
CA ILE A 196 -2.41 -6.51 4.65
C ILE A 196 -2.99 -7.55 3.69
N ALA A 197 -3.00 -8.83 4.08
CA ALA A 197 -3.56 -9.88 3.22
C ALA A 197 -5.09 -9.78 3.08
N VAL A 198 -5.81 -9.56 4.18
CA VAL A 198 -7.29 -9.58 4.22
C VAL A 198 -7.91 -8.25 3.78
N SER A 199 -7.29 -7.12 4.13
CA SER A 199 -7.87 -5.78 3.92
C SER A 199 -7.01 -4.88 3.05
N ASN A 200 -5.84 -5.30 2.59
CA ASN A 200 -4.87 -4.44 1.91
C ASN A 200 -4.42 -3.22 2.76
N MET A 201 -4.63 -3.27 4.08
CA MET A 201 -4.30 -2.19 5.02
C MET A 201 -3.60 -2.77 6.25
N GLY A 202 -2.55 -2.11 6.72
CA GLY A 202 -1.77 -2.57 7.87
C GLY A 202 -1.20 -1.41 8.67
N PRO A 203 -2.03 -0.57 9.32
CA PRO A 203 -1.59 0.59 10.09
C PRO A 203 -0.69 0.22 11.29
N VAL A 204 -0.74 -1.04 11.73
CA VAL A 204 -0.02 -1.54 12.91
C VAL A 204 1.50 -1.40 12.80
N HIS A 205 2.10 -1.74 11.66
CA HIS A 205 3.57 -1.69 11.50
C HIS A 205 4.10 -0.25 11.36
N PRO A 206 3.51 0.64 10.55
CA PRO A 206 3.87 2.05 10.57
C PRO A 206 3.74 2.68 11.96
N ALA A 207 2.66 2.36 12.71
CA ALA A 207 2.48 2.86 14.07
C ALA A 207 3.57 2.34 15.02
N TYR A 208 3.89 1.05 14.96
CA TYR A 208 4.98 0.46 15.74
C TYR A 208 6.34 1.08 15.43
N LEU A 209 6.72 1.17 14.15
CA LEU A 209 7.99 1.81 13.79
C LEU A 209 8.03 3.27 14.20
N HIS A 210 6.90 3.96 14.19
CA HIS A 210 6.84 5.35 14.64
C HIS A 210 7.13 5.48 16.15
N THR A 211 6.80 4.47 16.96
CA THR A 211 7.07 4.54 18.40
C THR A 211 8.52 4.22 18.75
N ILE A 212 9.23 3.46 17.93
CA ILE A 212 10.58 2.95 18.25
C ILE A 212 11.72 3.54 17.40
N GLU A 213 11.45 3.97 16.16
CA GLU A 213 12.49 4.35 15.20
C GLU A 213 12.58 5.87 15.03
N ARG A 214 13.80 6.41 15.11
CA ARG A 214 14.09 7.84 14.94
C ARG A 214 14.74 8.14 13.60
N ASP A 215 15.44 7.18 13.03
CA ASP A 215 16.05 7.32 11.73
C ASP A 215 14.97 7.16 10.65
N ILE A 216 14.68 8.25 9.96
CA ILE A 216 13.70 8.29 8.86
C ILE A 216 14.09 7.30 7.74
N GLU A 217 15.39 7.11 7.45
CA GLU A 217 15.87 6.16 6.45
C GLU A 217 15.59 4.72 6.90
N ARG A 218 15.79 4.41 8.19
CA ARG A 218 15.48 3.09 8.76
C ARG A 218 13.99 2.83 8.85
N TYR A 219 13.19 3.83 9.24
CA TYR A 219 11.72 3.78 9.26
C TYR A 219 11.15 3.48 7.86
N VAL A 220 11.46 4.32 6.87
CA VAL A 220 10.92 4.17 5.50
C VAL A 220 11.45 2.89 4.86
N GLY A 221 12.73 2.58 5.04
CA GLY A 221 13.37 1.41 4.46
C GLY A 221 12.85 0.10 5.07
N GLY A 222 12.72 0.03 6.40
CA GLY A 222 12.18 -1.11 7.15
C GLY A 222 10.72 -1.40 6.80
N LEU A 223 9.88 -0.36 6.80
CA LEU A 223 8.49 -0.49 6.36
C LEU A 223 8.39 -0.99 4.91
N SER A 224 9.20 -0.40 4.01
CA SER A 224 9.15 -0.73 2.58
C SER A 224 9.65 -2.14 2.29
N ILE A 225 10.72 -2.62 2.94
CA ILE A 225 11.25 -3.98 2.72
C ILE A 225 10.29 -5.05 3.22
N VAL A 226 9.68 -4.86 4.40
CA VAL A 226 8.66 -5.79 4.93
C VAL A 226 7.46 -5.85 3.99
N LEU A 227 6.91 -4.70 3.60
CA LEU A 227 5.78 -4.63 2.67
C LEU A 227 6.11 -5.26 1.32
N ALA A 228 7.31 -5.00 0.78
CA ALA A 228 7.75 -5.60 -0.47
C ALA A 228 7.80 -7.14 -0.39
N ILE A 229 8.33 -7.70 0.70
CA ILE A 229 8.40 -9.15 0.90
C ILE A 229 6.99 -9.74 0.95
N ILE A 230 6.12 -9.24 1.82
CA ILE A 230 4.78 -9.84 2.00
C ILE A 230 3.87 -9.60 0.80
N LEU A 231 3.97 -8.46 0.11
CA LEU A 231 3.17 -8.19 -1.09
C LEU A 231 3.67 -9.01 -2.28
N SER A 232 4.98 -9.25 -2.39
CA SER A 232 5.51 -10.16 -3.42
C SER A 232 5.01 -11.59 -3.20
N LEU A 233 5.09 -12.08 -1.96
CA LEU A 233 4.55 -13.38 -1.57
C LEU A 233 3.06 -13.47 -1.90
N ARG A 234 2.29 -12.45 -1.51
CA ARG A 234 0.85 -12.38 -1.74
C ARG A 234 0.51 -12.44 -3.23
N LEU A 235 1.16 -11.64 -4.07
CA LEU A 235 0.95 -11.66 -5.53
C LEU A 235 1.24 -13.04 -6.14
N VAL A 236 2.32 -13.70 -5.71
CA VAL A 236 2.67 -15.05 -6.18
C VAL A 236 1.63 -16.08 -5.74
N MET A 237 1.17 -16.04 -4.49
CA MET A 237 0.20 -17.00 -3.95
C MET A 237 -1.22 -16.80 -4.47
N MET A 238 -1.62 -15.57 -4.81
CA MET A 238 -2.96 -15.31 -5.34
C MET A 238 -3.21 -15.96 -6.71
N TYR A 239 -2.16 -16.23 -7.49
CA TYR A 239 -2.29 -16.88 -8.80
C TYR A 239 -2.79 -18.34 -8.69
N PRO A 240 -2.12 -19.26 -7.98
CA PRO A 240 -2.60 -20.63 -7.82
C PRO A 240 -3.90 -20.74 -7.02
N LEU A 241 -4.24 -19.73 -6.19
CA LEU A 241 -5.52 -19.65 -5.48
C LEU A 241 -6.69 -19.16 -6.37
N GLY A 242 -6.44 -18.83 -7.64
CA GLY A 242 -7.47 -18.34 -8.56
C GLY A 242 -7.94 -16.91 -8.28
N LEU A 243 -7.33 -16.20 -7.32
CA LEU A 243 -7.69 -14.83 -6.95
C LEU A 243 -7.16 -13.82 -7.98
N LEU A 244 -5.96 -14.05 -8.52
CA LEU A 244 -5.29 -13.14 -9.44
C LEU A 244 -5.37 -13.64 -10.88
N THR A 245 -6.45 -13.27 -11.58
CA THR A 245 -6.62 -13.52 -13.01
C THR A 245 -5.75 -12.56 -13.84
N PRO A 246 -5.49 -12.85 -15.13
CA PRO A 246 -4.77 -11.93 -16.02
C PRO A 246 -5.41 -10.54 -16.07
N TYR A 247 -6.74 -10.48 -16.08
CA TYR A 247 -7.49 -9.23 -16.02
C TYR A 247 -7.28 -8.46 -14.70
N ARG A 248 -7.36 -9.14 -13.55
CA ARG A 248 -7.13 -8.51 -12.23
C ARG A 248 -5.69 -8.01 -12.09
N LEU A 249 -4.71 -8.76 -12.63
CA LEU A 249 -3.31 -8.33 -12.68
C LEU A 249 -3.12 -7.13 -13.60
N TRP A 250 -3.76 -7.12 -14.76
CA TRP A 250 -3.78 -5.95 -15.66
C TRP A 250 -4.36 -4.72 -14.96
N LEU A 251 -5.55 -4.85 -14.36
CA LEU A 251 -6.23 -3.76 -13.67
C LEU A 251 -5.38 -3.19 -12.54
N GLY A 252 -4.83 -4.07 -11.68
CA GLY A 252 -3.89 -3.67 -10.63
C GLY A 252 -2.65 -2.97 -11.17
N SER A 253 -2.13 -3.40 -12.33
CA SER A 253 -0.98 -2.78 -13.00
C SER A 253 -1.32 -1.42 -13.62
N ALA A 254 -2.52 -1.24 -14.16
CA ALA A 254 -3.01 0.04 -14.68
C ALA A 254 -3.19 1.06 -13.54
N ILE A 255 -3.79 0.63 -12.43
CA ILE A 255 -3.92 1.41 -11.19
C ILE A 255 -2.54 1.81 -10.66
N ALA A 256 -1.62 0.85 -10.55
CA ALA A 256 -0.26 1.11 -10.11
C ALA A 256 0.45 2.11 -11.05
N THR A 257 0.29 1.96 -12.36
CA THR A 257 0.88 2.88 -13.35
C THR A 257 0.35 4.30 -13.18
N ALA A 258 -0.97 4.49 -13.03
CA ALA A 258 -1.56 5.81 -12.77
C ALA A 258 -1.01 6.44 -11.48
N SER A 259 -0.82 5.63 -10.44
CA SER A 259 -0.31 6.09 -9.14
C SER A 259 1.13 6.65 -9.21
N ILE A 260 1.93 6.29 -10.22
CA ILE A 260 3.31 6.81 -10.39
C ILE A 260 3.28 8.33 -10.60
N GLY A 261 2.36 8.83 -11.43
CA GLY A 261 2.22 10.27 -11.65
C GLY A 261 1.89 11.02 -10.37
N GLY A 262 0.99 10.44 -9.57
CA GLY A 262 0.65 10.94 -8.24
C GLY A 262 1.84 10.95 -7.28
N LEU A 263 2.58 9.84 -7.21
CA LEU A 263 3.76 9.71 -6.36
C LEU A 263 4.79 10.80 -6.66
N LEU A 264 5.14 10.97 -7.93
CA LEU A 264 6.10 11.99 -8.37
C LEU A 264 5.60 13.40 -8.08
N LEU A 265 4.31 13.67 -8.34
CA LEU A 265 3.69 14.96 -8.04
C LEU A 265 3.73 15.26 -6.54
N GLY A 266 3.37 14.30 -5.69
CA GLY A 266 3.43 14.44 -4.23
C GLY A 266 4.86 14.73 -3.74
N THR A 267 5.86 14.04 -4.28
CA THR A 267 7.26 14.30 -3.97
C THR A 267 7.69 15.72 -4.36
N VAL A 268 7.22 16.21 -5.51
CA VAL A 268 7.49 17.60 -5.94
C VAL A 268 6.77 18.60 -5.03
N LEU A 269 5.50 18.39 -4.72
CA LEU A 269 4.71 19.26 -3.83
C LEU A 269 5.36 19.40 -2.45
N ARG A 270 5.81 18.28 -1.86
CA ARG A 270 6.56 18.29 -0.60
C ARG A 270 7.82 19.16 -0.68
N ARG A 271 8.56 19.10 -1.81
CA ARG A 271 9.77 19.92 -2.03
C ARG A 271 9.48 21.40 -2.27
N LEU A 272 8.30 21.73 -2.79
CA LEU A 272 7.86 23.11 -3.00
C LEU A 272 7.42 23.81 -1.71
N GLY A 273 7.54 23.15 -0.54
CA GLY A 273 7.20 23.76 0.74
C GLY A 273 5.72 23.71 1.07
N LEU A 274 5.01 22.68 0.60
CA LEU A 274 3.63 22.42 1.00
C LEU A 274 3.54 22.34 2.54
N ASP A 275 2.53 22.99 3.13
CA ASP A 275 2.30 22.94 4.58
C ASP A 275 1.86 21.52 4.99
N GLN A 276 2.83 20.77 5.49
CA GLN A 276 2.65 19.39 5.88
C GLN A 276 1.59 19.23 6.97
N SER A 277 1.47 20.20 7.89
CA SER A 277 0.49 20.12 8.97
C SER A 277 -0.96 20.23 8.47
N LEU A 278 -1.20 21.11 7.49
CA LEU A 278 -2.51 21.26 6.86
C LEU A 278 -2.85 20.03 6.02
N PHE A 279 -1.87 19.49 5.30
CA PHE A 279 -2.06 18.29 4.48
C PHE A 279 -2.40 17.07 5.32
N ASP A 280 -1.61 16.80 6.36
CA ASP A 280 -1.82 15.66 7.25
C ASP A 280 -3.22 15.76 7.90
N ARG A 281 -3.61 16.95 8.37
CA ARG A 281 -4.97 17.18 8.90
C ARG A 281 -6.07 16.91 7.86
N ALA A 282 -5.90 17.37 6.62
CA ALA A 282 -6.87 17.14 5.56
C ALA A 282 -7.01 15.63 5.26
N VAL A 283 -5.89 14.90 5.22
CA VAL A 283 -5.88 13.45 5.03
C VAL A 283 -6.56 12.75 6.21
N ILE A 284 -6.24 13.08 7.45
CA ILE A 284 -6.87 12.50 8.66
C ILE A 284 -8.38 12.69 8.64
N VAL A 285 -8.87 13.90 8.32
CA VAL A 285 -10.31 14.18 8.22
C VAL A 285 -10.95 13.30 7.16
N LEU A 286 -10.33 13.17 5.99
CA LEU A 286 -10.81 12.30 4.92
C LEU A 286 -10.85 10.83 5.34
N LEU A 287 -9.79 10.32 5.98
CA LEU A 287 -9.73 8.96 6.51
C LEU A 287 -10.82 8.70 7.55
N CYS A 288 -11.09 9.67 8.42
CA CYS A 288 -12.16 9.60 9.42
C CYS A 288 -13.54 9.47 8.76
N VAL A 289 -13.82 10.33 7.77
CA VAL A 289 -15.09 10.28 7.02
C VAL A 289 -15.26 8.94 6.31
N LEU A 290 -14.21 8.44 5.65
CA LEU A 290 -14.24 7.14 4.96
C LEU A 290 -14.46 5.98 5.94
N GLY A 291 -13.73 5.97 7.07
CA GLY A 291 -13.87 4.92 8.09
C GLY A 291 -15.28 4.88 8.68
N LEU A 292 -15.81 6.03 9.10
CA LEU A 292 -17.17 6.12 9.65
C LEU A 292 -18.23 5.74 8.60
N ASN A 293 -18.02 6.13 7.34
CA ASN A 293 -18.94 5.80 6.26
C ASN A 293 -18.98 4.28 5.99
N LEU A 294 -17.84 3.61 5.95
CA LEU A 294 -17.77 2.16 5.79
C LEU A 294 -18.43 1.42 6.96
N LEU A 295 -18.15 1.83 8.20
CA LEU A 295 -18.77 1.23 9.38
C LEU A 295 -20.29 1.40 9.35
N ARG A 296 -20.79 2.59 9.01
CA ARG A 296 -22.23 2.85 8.88
C ARG A 296 -22.89 1.93 7.85
N GLN A 297 -22.23 1.70 6.71
CA GLN A 297 -22.78 0.88 5.64
C GLN A 297 -22.78 -0.61 5.97
N THR A 298 -21.76 -1.09 6.71
CA THR A 298 -21.49 -2.53 6.85
C THR A 298 -21.86 -3.11 8.21
N ALA A 299 -21.97 -2.29 9.26
CA ALA A 299 -22.34 -2.76 10.60
C ALA A 299 -23.66 -3.55 10.66
N PRO A 300 -24.73 -3.18 9.92
CA PRO A 300 -25.98 -3.95 9.93
C PRO A 300 -25.80 -5.39 9.44
N ASP A 301 -24.94 -5.60 8.44
CA ASP A 301 -24.77 -6.90 7.77
C ASP A 301 -23.78 -7.84 8.50
N VAL A 302 -22.99 -7.30 9.43
CA VAL A 302 -21.96 -8.05 10.17
C VAL A 302 -22.37 -8.35 11.62
N VAL A 303 -23.24 -7.53 12.21
CA VAL A 303 -23.64 -7.65 13.63
C VAL A 303 -24.95 -8.43 13.83
N LEU A 304 -25.70 -8.69 12.75
CA LEU A 304 -26.92 -9.50 12.73
C LEU A 304 -26.64 -10.93 12.26
#